data_AF-A0A9D8LDX9-F1
#
_entry.id   AF-A0A9D8LDX9-F1
#
_cell.length_a   1.000
_cell.length_b   1.000
_cell.length_c   1.000
_cell.angle_alpha   90.00
_cell.angle_beta   90.00
_cell.angle_gamma   90.00
#
_symmetry.space_group_name_H-M   'P 1'
#
loop_
_entity.id
_entity.type
_entity.pdbx_description
1 polymer ?
#
loop_
_entity_poly.entity_id
_entity_poly.type
_entity_poly.pdbx_seq_one_letter_code
_entity_poly.pdbx_strand_id
1 'polypeptide(L)'
;MPTYAFTGSLTRPMPQYGAANGQGIGRLAFDDDTGELRLVDMTGGVDDTAWLVTDAGRGRLYSTCEISGTNQSAVAAYAVEAGGLRLVNRQPTLGNEACHASLSRDGRFLLVANYNGANPAGYPDAALTVFPIGPDGSLGAAVASVVHTGSGPNRERQTTAHAHCVVQSPAGNTVYVSDLGIDRLVAYDFGADGSLARAPGKDFSFPPGLGPRHLVFHPDGRSLFVVSELIATVVSLAVDPATGALTQRDAFRVPSLDGGIVQSAGILLAPDNRHLFVSLRVCDEILVLRIGADGRLTQTARMKSGGKTPRDLCFSPSGKHLVVANQDSDRLTVFRVANGTLSEPLQHFEIGTPLSVKLAAF
;
A
#
# COMPACT_ATOMS: atom_id res chain seq x y z
N MET A 1 22.25 10.08 9.48
CA MET A 1 21.78 9.26 8.35
C MET A 1 20.88 10.14 7.51
N PRO A 2 21.15 10.34 6.21
CA PRO A 2 20.23 11.06 5.35
C PRO A 2 18.87 10.36 5.30
N THR A 3 17.79 11.15 5.37
CA THR A 3 16.43 10.66 5.12
C THR A 3 16.10 10.90 3.67
N TYR A 4 15.56 9.87 3.02
CA TYR A 4 15.07 9.97 1.65
C TYR A 4 13.58 9.67 1.60
N ALA A 5 12.87 10.43 0.77
CA ALA A 5 11.56 10.06 0.27
C ALA A 5 11.75 9.43 -1.12
N PHE A 6 11.23 8.22 -1.30
CA PHE A 6 11.15 7.57 -2.60
C PHE A 6 9.71 7.64 -3.09
N THR A 7 9.52 8.00 -4.35
CA THR A 7 8.19 7.98 -4.98
C THR A 7 8.21 7.17 -6.27
N GLY A 8 7.23 6.29 -6.40
CA GLY A 8 6.99 5.50 -7.59
C GLY A 8 5.88 6.14 -8.41
N SER A 9 6.05 6.16 -9.73
CA SER A 9 5.10 6.83 -10.63
C SER A 9 4.55 5.92 -11.71
N LEU A 10 3.39 6.32 -12.24
CA LEU A 10 2.87 5.79 -13.51
C LEU A 10 3.68 6.37 -14.66
N THR A 11 4.25 5.51 -15.50
CA THR A 11 5.15 5.94 -16.60
C THR A 11 4.53 5.70 -17.97
N ARG A 12 3.43 4.97 -18.05
CA ARG A 12 2.73 4.67 -19.31
C ARG A 12 1.23 4.97 -19.18
N PRO A 13 0.60 5.54 -20.23
CA PRO A 13 -0.84 5.74 -20.23
C PRO A 13 -1.57 4.41 -20.06
N MET A 14 -2.57 4.37 -19.18
CA MET A 14 -3.49 3.24 -19.08
C MET A 14 -4.92 3.75 -19.21
N PRO A 15 -5.88 2.95 -19.72
CA PRO A 15 -7.26 3.39 -19.91
C PRO A 15 -7.94 3.93 -18.64
N GLN A 16 -7.45 3.53 -17.47
CA GLN A 16 -8.00 3.89 -16.16
C GLN A 16 -7.39 5.19 -15.57
N TYR A 17 -6.35 5.76 -16.18
CA TYR A 17 -5.59 6.90 -15.65
C TYR A 17 -5.63 8.09 -16.63
N GLY A 18 -5.86 9.30 -16.10
CA GLY A 18 -6.01 10.50 -16.92
C GLY A 18 -4.71 10.95 -17.60
N ALA A 19 -3.56 10.79 -16.93
CA ALA A 19 -2.23 11.11 -17.43
C ALA A 19 -1.19 10.14 -16.85
N ALA A 20 -0.04 10.02 -17.52
CA ALA A 20 1.10 9.20 -17.09
C ALA A 20 2.40 9.97 -17.35
N ASN A 21 2.68 10.93 -16.47
CA ASN A 21 3.79 11.87 -16.59
C ASN A 21 5.03 11.43 -15.79
N GLY A 22 4.99 10.25 -15.18
CA GLY A 22 6.08 9.70 -14.38
C GLY A 22 7.30 9.28 -15.20
N GLN A 23 8.45 9.27 -14.54
CA GLN A 23 9.74 8.90 -15.15
C GLN A 23 10.42 7.71 -14.43
N GLY A 24 9.66 6.94 -13.64
CA GLY A 24 10.13 5.80 -12.86
C GLY A 24 10.12 6.09 -11.36
N ILE A 25 11.26 5.93 -10.70
CA ILE A 25 11.40 6.15 -9.25
C ILE A 25 12.13 7.46 -8.99
N GLY A 26 11.50 8.38 -8.27
CA GLY A 26 12.16 9.58 -7.77
C GLY A 26 12.76 9.37 -6.38
N ARG A 27 14.03 9.77 -6.20
CA ARG A 27 14.69 9.86 -4.89
C ARG A 27 14.83 11.32 -4.48
N LEU A 28 14.18 11.69 -3.39
CA LEU A 28 14.21 13.05 -2.84
C LEU A 28 14.90 13.01 -1.47
N ALA A 29 15.84 13.93 -1.25
CA ALA A 29 16.33 14.22 0.09
C ALA A 29 15.18 14.84 0.88
N PHE A 30 15.01 14.40 2.13
CA PHE A 30 13.99 14.90 3.02
C PHE A 30 14.62 15.42 4.30
N ASP A 31 14.38 16.69 4.61
CA ASP A 31 14.73 17.28 5.89
C ASP A 31 13.58 17.02 6.89
N ASP A 32 13.84 16.17 7.89
CA ASP A 32 12.83 15.73 8.85
C ASP A 32 12.48 16.79 9.90
N ASP A 33 13.25 17.86 10.01
CA ASP A 33 12.95 18.98 10.90
C ASP A 33 12.08 20.04 10.19
N THR A 34 12.38 20.34 8.92
CA THR A 34 11.65 21.37 8.16
C THR A 34 10.51 20.82 7.32
N GLY A 35 10.58 19.56 6.90
CA GLY A 35 9.69 18.95 5.93
C GLY A 35 10.07 19.18 4.46
N GLU A 36 11.24 19.77 4.18
CA GLU A 36 11.67 20.10 2.82
C GLU A 36 12.01 18.84 2.00
N LEU A 37 11.40 18.72 0.82
CA LEU A 37 11.76 17.77 -0.23
C LEU A 37 12.65 18.45 -1.28
N ARG A 38 13.75 17.79 -1.62
CA ARG A 38 14.63 18.16 -2.75
C ARG A 38 14.96 16.95 -3.60
N LEU A 39 14.67 16.99 -4.90
CA LEU A 39 15.06 15.93 -5.83
C LEU A 39 16.57 15.72 -5.81
N VAL A 40 16.98 14.46 -5.70
CA VAL A 40 18.38 14.02 -5.81
C VAL A 40 18.60 13.45 -7.21
N ASP A 41 17.77 12.47 -7.59
CA ASP A 41 17.84 11.82 -8.90
C ASP A 41 16.51 11.13 -9.24
N MET A 42 16.40 10.78 -10.53
CA MET A 42 15.33 9.95 -11.08
C MET A 42 15.93 8.67 -11.66
N THR A 43 15.36 7.52 -11.28
CA THR A 43 15.72 6.21 -11.82
C THR A 43 14.66 5.77 -12.84
N GLY A 44 15.02 5.84 -14.12
CA GLY A 44 14.18 5.38 -15.23
C GLY A 44 14.38 3.89 -15.55
N GLY A 45 13.79 3.43 -16.67
CA GLY A 45 13.89 2.04 -17.13
C GLY A 45 13.08 1.05 -16.27
N VAL A 46 12.19 1.55 -15.43
CA VAL A 46 11.23 0.79 -14.62
C VAL A 46 9.83 1.32 -14.93
N ASP A 47 9.00 0.44 -15.49
CA ASP A 47 7.66 0.79 -15.92
C ASP A 47 6.67 0.68 -14.76
N ASP A 48 5.80 1.69 -14.64
CA ASP A 48 4.63 1.72 -13.74
C ASP A 48 4.94 1.24 -12.32
N THR A 49 5.77 2.03 -11.63
CA THR A 49 6.15 1.75 -10.25
C THR A 49 5.02 2.06 -9.28
N ALA A 50 4.06 1.14 -9.19
CA ALA A 50 2.85 1.32 -8.40
C ALA A 50 3.12 1.33 -6.88
N TRP A 51 4.11 0.56 -6.41
CA TRP A 51 4.41 0.43 -4.99
C TRP A 51 5.89 0.28 -4.71
N LEU A 52 6.31 0.85 -3.57
CA LEU A 52 7.69 0.82 -3.08
C LEU A 52 7.74 0.23 -1.66
N VAL A 53 8.84 -0.44 -1.34
CA VAL A 53 9.14 -0.98 -0.01
C VAL A 53 10.59 -0.66 0.33
N THR A 54 10.81 0.03 1.45
CA THR A 54 12.15 0.35 1.96
C THR A 54 12.64 -0.73 2.92
N ASP A 55 13.91 -1.10 2.80
CA ASP A 55 14.66 -1.90 3.79
C ASP A 55 15.96 -1.18 4.09
N ALA A 56 15.85 -0.10 4.86
CA ALA A 56 16.97 0.79 5.14
C ALA A 56 18.09 0.09 5.91
N GLY A 57 17.77 -0.87 6.77
CA GLY A 57 18.77 -1.66 7.50
C GLY A 57 19.71 -2.44 6.58
N ARG A 58 19.26 -2.82 5.37
CA ARG A 58 20.11 -3.44 4.33
C ARG A 58 20.54 -2.46 3.23
N GLY A 59 20.13 -1.20 3.30
CA GLY A 59 20.33 -0.23 2.23
C GLY A 59 19.65 -0.65 0.93
N ARG A 60 18.40 -1.13 1.01
CA ARG A 60 17.64 -1.64 -0.14
C ARG A 60 16.29 -0.93 -0.34
N LEU A 61 15.87 -0.92 -1.60
CA LEU A 61 14.54 -0.52 -2.04
C LEU A 61 14.00 -1.63 -2.95
N TYR A 62 12.75 -2.02 -2.74
CA TYR A 62 12.02 -2.91 -3.63
C TYR A 62 10.87 -2.16 -4.28
N SER A 63 10.58 -2.52 -5.52
CA SER A 63 9.60 -1.86 -6.37
C SER A 63 8.75 -2.89 -7.07
N THR A 64 7.43 -2.70 -7.12
CA THR A 64 6.64 -3.32 -8.18
C THR A 64 6.91 -2.60 -9.50
N CYS A 65 6.80 -3.30 -10.61
CA CYS A 65 6.92 -2.74 -11.94
C CYS A 65 6.25 -3.67 -12.97
N GLU A 66 6.10 -3.19 -14.20
CA GLU A 66 5.54 -4.00 -15.29
C GLU A 66 6.64 -4.56 -16.21
N ILE A 67 6.41 -5.75 -16.76
CA ILE A 67 7.29 -6.32 -17.79
C ILE A 67 6.72 -5.91 -19.16
N SER A 68 7.35 -4.93 -19.80
CA SER A 68 6.92 -4.37 -21.08
C SER A 68 6.74 -5.45 -22.15
N GLY A 69 5.64 -5.37 -22.91
CA GLY A 69 5.31 -6.34 -23.96
C GLY A 69 4.72 -7.66 -23.46
N THR A 70 4.51 -7.81 -22.15
CA THR A 70 3.84 -8.96 -21.54
C THR A 70 2.66 -8.51 -20.69
N ASN A 71 1.82 -9.46 -20.28
CA ASN A 71 0.73 -9.23 -19.34
C ASN A 71 1.12 -9.65 -17.91
N GLN A 72 2.38 -9.41 -17.54
CA GLN A 72 2.98 -9.86 -16.30
C GLN A 72 3.71 -8.72 -15.60
N SER A 73 3.50 -8.60 -14.29
CA SER A 73 4.28 -7.69 -13.47
C SER A 73 5.57 -8.35 -12.99
N ALA A 74 6.52 -7.52 -12.56
CA ALA A 74 7.73 -7.93 -11.88
C ALA A 74 7.88 -7.17 -10.56
N VAL A 75 8.80 -7.67 -9.73
CA VAL A 75 9.41 -6.91 -8.65
C VAL A 75 10.89 -6.70 -8.94
N ALA A 76 11.39 -5.51 -8.63
CA ALA A 76 12.78 -5.13 -8.79
C ALA A 76 13.40 -4.83 -7.43
N ALA A 77 14.62 -5.32 -7.20
CA ALA A 77 15.43 -4.97 -6.03
C ALA A 77 16.52 -3.97 -6.43
N TYR A 78 16.70 -2.94 -5.61
CA TYR A 78 17.70 -1.90 -5.81
C TYR A 78 18.59 -1.77 -4.57
N ALA A 79 19.89 -1.57 -4.80
CA ALA A 79 20.79 -1.04 -3.78
C ALA A 79 20.67 0.48 -3.75
N VAL A 80 20.50 1.04 -2.54
CA VAL A 80 20.47 2.49 -2.33
C VAL A 80 21.90 2.95 -2.07
N GLU A 81 22.50 3.62 -3.05
CA GLU A 81 23.89 4.07 -3.02
C GLU A 81 23.95 5.60 -3.12
N ALA A 82 25.07 6.22 -2.74
CA ALA A 82 25.20 7.69 -2.84
C ALA A 82 24.93 8.19 -4.26
N GLY A 83 25.41 7.46 -5.28
CA GLY A 83 25.26 7.80 -6.70
C GLY A 83 23.88 7.51 -7.32
N GLY A 84 22.93 6.92 -6.58
CA GLY A 84 21.59 6.61 -7.10
C GLY A 84 21.09 5.22 -6.68
N LEU A 85 20.03 4.77 -7.34
CA LEU A 85 19.55 3.39 -7.21
C LEU A 85 20.25 2.50 -8.24
N ARG A 86 20.95 1.48 -7.77
CA ARG A 86 21.53 0.44 -8.64
C ARG A 86 20.62 -0.79 -8.64
N LEU A 87 20.12 -1.17 -9.82
CA LEU A 87 19.36 -2.40 -9.97
C LEU A 87 20.22 -3.62 -9.57
N VAL A 88 19.70 -4.45 -8.68
CA VAL A 88 20.30 -5.72 -8.27
C VAL A 88 19.77 -6.83 -9.17
N ASN A 89 18.46 -7.07 -9.14
CA ASN A 89 17.79 -8.00 -10.05
C ASN A 89 16.27 -7.74 -10.12
N ARG A 90 15.58 -8.54 -10.95
CA ARG A 90 14.12 -8.57 -11.08
C ARG A 90 13.62 -10.00 -10.99
N GLN A 91 12.38 -10.17 -10.54
CA GLN A 91 11.66 -11.44 -10.56
C GLN A 91 10.22 -11.23 -11.05
N PRO A 92 9.69 -12.11 -11.91
CA PRO A 92 8.29 -12.03 -12.32
C PRO A 92 7.36 -12.30 -11.12
N THR A 93 6.29 -11.53 -10.98
CA THR A 93 5.34 -11.71 -9.86
C THR A 93 4.42 -12.91 -10.04
N LEU A 94 4.45 -13.57 -11.19
CA LEU A 94 3.49 -14.62 -11.56
C LEU A 94 2.02 -14.15 -11.58
N GLY A 95 1.80 -12.84 -11.47
CA GLY A 95 0.50 -12.17 -11.62
C GLY A 95 0.62 -10.93 -12.49
N ASN A 96 -0.45 -10.15 -12.52
CA ASN A 96 -0.57 -8.92 -13.30
C ASN A 96 -1.07 -7.76 -12.44
N GLU A 97 -0.66 -6.55 -12.79
CA GLU A 97 -0.93 -5.31 -12.06
C GLU A 97 -0.50 -5.40 -10.57
N ALA A 98 0.78 -5.73 -10.33
CA ALA A 98 1.37 -5.77 -9.00
C ALA A 98 1.25 -4.39 -8.32
N CYS A 99 0.33 -4.30 -7.36
CA CYS A 99 -0.13 -3.02 -6.83
C CYS A 99 0.31 -2.77 -5.39
N HIS A 100 0.82 -3.78 -4.69
CA HIS A 100 1.29 -3.66 -3.32
C HIS A 100 2.35 -4.72 -3.00
N ALA A 101 3.30 -4.36 -2.15
CA ALA A 101 4.26 -5.28 -1.57
C ALA A 101 4.59 -4.94 -0.11
N SER A 102 5.00 -5.93 0.67
CA SER A 102 5.48 -5.75 2.05
C SER A 102 6.57 -6.76 2.40
N LEU A 103 7.42 -6.41 3.37
CA LEU A 103 8.36 -7.36 3.93
C LEU A 103 7.66 -8.26 4.94
N SER A 104 8.06 -9.52 4.97
CA SER A 104 7.89 -10.35 6.17
C SER A 104 8.58 -9.71 7.39
N ARG A 105 8.11 -10.05 8.59
CA ARG A 105 8.55 -9.50 9.89
C ARG A 105 10.03 -9.69 10.15
N ASP A 106 10.59 -10.82 9.70
CA ASP A 106 12.02 -11.13 9.82
C ASP A 106 12.85 -10.55 8.65
N GLY A 107 12.18 -9.92 7.68
CA GLY A 107 12.80 -9.33 6.50
C GLY A 107 13.40 -10.35 5.54
N ARG A 108 13.06 -11.64 5.65
CA ARG A 108 13.61 -12.69 4.76
C ARG A 108 12.81 -12.88 3.49
N PHE A 109 11.60 -12.35 3.42
CA PHE A 109 10.72 -12.46 2.26
C PHE A 109 10.08 -11.13 1.88
N LEU A 110 9.88 -10.93 0.58
CA LEU A 110 9.01 -9.92 0.00
C LEU A 110 7.69 -10.59 -0.42
N LEU A 111 6.57 -10.07 0.11
CA LEU A 111 5.21 -10.49 -0.21
C LEU A 111 4.61 -9.51 -1.20
N VAL A 112 4.02 -10.00 -2.29
CA VAL A 112 3.51 -9.16 -3.38
C VAL A 112 2.06 -9.50 -3.68
N ALA A 113 1.18 -8.51 -3.72
CA ALA A 113 -0.20 -8.65 -4.17
C ALA A 113 -0.33 -8.17 -5.62
N ASN A 114 -1.01 -8.96 -6.45
CA ASN A 114 -1.29 -8.61 -7.84
C ASN A 114 -2.80 -8.37 -8.02
N TYR A 115 -3.16 -7.21 -8.57
CA TYR A 115 -4.53 -6.76 -8.65
C TYR A 115 -5.35 -7.52 -9.68
N ASN A 116 -4.77 -7.91 -10.80
CA ASN A 116 -5.51 -8.54 -11.88
C ASN A 116 -5.24 -10.05 -11.89
N GLY A 117 -6.05 -10.79 -11.13
CA GLY A 117 -5.92 -12.24 -10.97
C GLY A 117 -6.79 -13.07 -11.90
N ALA A 118 -7.57 -12.48 -12.81
CA ALA A 118 -8.45 -13.23 -13.69
C ALA A 118 -8.41 -12.67 -15.11
N ASN A 119 -7.43 -13.13 -15.86
CA ASN A 119 -7.40 -12.96 -17.31
C ASN A 119 -8.17 -14.12 -17.97
N PRO A 120 -9.23 -13.87 -18.75
CA PRO A 120 -9.90 -14.92 -19.53
C PRO A 120 -8.98 -15.65 -20.53
N ALA A 121 -7.79 -15.10 -20.83
CA ALA A 121 -6.80 -15.69 -21.74
C ALA A 121 -5.79 -16.65 -21.09
N GLY A 122 -5.80 -16.83 -19.76
CA GLY A 122 -4.90 -17.76 -19.05
C GLY A 122 -3.45 -17.27 -18.91
N TYR A 123 -3.02 -17.10 -17.65
CA TYR A 123 -1.70 -16.69 -17.17
C TYR A 123 -1.21 -15.26 -17.50
N PRO A 124 -0.48 -14.62 -16.56
CA PRO A 124 -0.31 -14.94 -15.14
C PRO A 124 -1.49 -14.45 -14.27
N ASP A 125 -1.86 -15.19 -13.23
CA ASP A 125 -3.08 -15.00 -12.42
C ASP A 125 -2.87 -15.06 -10.89
N ALA A 126 -1.62 -15.13 -10.42
CA ALA A 126 -1.34 -15.19 -8.98
C ALA A 126 -1.85 -13.94 -8.27
N ALA A 127 -2.68 -14.11 -7.24
CA ALA A 127 -3.16 -13.02 -6.37
C ALA A 127 -2.09 -12.59 -5.34
N LEU A 128 -1.31 -13.54 -4.82
CA LEU A 128 -0.19 -13.31 -3.91
C LEU A 128 1.01 -14.16 -4.32
N THR A 129 2.20 -13.57 -4.26
CA THR A 129 3.49 -14.23 -4.53
C THR A 129 4.54 -13.88 -3.47
N VAL A 130 5.39 -14.85 -3.11
CA VAL A 130 6.41 -14.74 -2.06
C VAL A 130 7.80 -14.94 -2.64
N PHE A 131 8.69 -13.98 -2.40
CA PHE A 131 10.08 -14.01 -2.86
C PHE A 131 11.04 -14.07 -1.68
N PRO A 132 11.99 -15.01 -1.62
CA PRO A 132 13.05 -14.98 -0.63
C PRO A 132 14.02 -13.85 -0.96
N ILE A 133 14.55 -13.22 0.09
CA ILE A 133 15.52 -12.13 0.02
C ILE A 133 16.89 -12.70 0.43
N GLY A 134 17.85 -12.59 -0.49
CA GLY A 134 19.23 -13.00 -0.26
C GLY A 134 19.97 -12.08 0.73
N PRO A 135 21.13 -12.50 1.27
CA PRO A 135 21.92 -11.68 2.20
C PRO A 135 22.34 -10.31 1.62
N ASP A 136 22.48 -10.23 0.30
CA ASP A 136 22.78 -9.00 -0.44
C ASP A 136 21.53 -8.20 -0.83
N GLY A 137 20.33 -8.60 -0.39
CA GLY A 137 19.06 -7.99 -0.75
C GLY A 137 18.54 -8.34 -2.14
N SER A 138 19.16 -9.28 -2.85
CA SER A 138 18.62 -9.79 -4.12
C SER A 138 17.36 -10.63 -3.91
N LEU A 139 16.48 -10.67 -4.91
CA LEU A 139 15.27 -11.50 -4.87
C LEU A 139 15.53 -12.87 -5.50
N GLY A 140 15.32 -13.96 -4.77
CA GLY A 140 15.28 -15.31 -5.35
C GLY A 140 13.99 -15.55 -6.14
N ALA A 141 13.93 -16.67 -6.87
CA ALA A 141 12.69 -17.08 -7.54
C ALA A 141 11.54 -17.26 -6.52
N ALA A 142 10.30 -17.06 -6.97
CA ALA A 142 9.13 -17.21 -6.11
C ALA A 142 9.10 -18.60 -5.44
N VAL A 143 8.91 -18.64 -4.13
CA VAL A 143 8.82 -19.88 -3.33
C VAL A 143 7.38 -20.30 -3.05
N ALA A 144 6.43 -19.36 -3.18
CA ALA A 144 5.01 -19.61 -3.08
C ALA A 144 4.23 -18.61 -3.94
N SER A 145 3.12 -19.06 -4.51
CA SER A 145 2.12 -18.21 -5.17
C SER A 145 0.74 -18.83 -5.03
N VAL A 146 -0.29 -18.01 -4.95
CA VAL A 146 -1.68 -18.45 -4.74
C VAL A 146 -2.63 -17.64 -5.61
N VAL A 147 -3.68 -18.29 -6.09
CA VAL A 147 -4.75 -17.68 -6.90
C VAL A 147 -5.98 -17.48 -6.04
N HIS A 148 -6.65 -16.34 -6.21
CA HIS A 148 -7.96 -16.10 -5.63
C HIS A 148 -9.03 -16.22 -6.71
N THR A 149 -10.20 -16.77 -6.36
CA THR A 149 -11.31 -16.95 -7.29
C THR A 149 -12.60 -16.46 -6.67
N GLY A 150 -13.50 -15.93 -7.47
CA GLY A 150 -14.82 -15.44 -7.04
C GLY A 150 -15.13 -14.08 -7.65
N SER A 151 -16.23 -13.51 -7.20
CA SER A 151 -16.74 -12.21 -7.66
C SER A 151 -17.59 -11.57 -6.56
N GLY A 152 -17.82 -10.27 -6.66
CA GLY A 152 -18.71 -9.48 -5.81
C GLY A 152 -19.89 -8.89 -6.58
N PRO A 153 -20.74 -8.10 -5.91
CA PRO A 153 -21.94 -7.54 -6.54
C PRO A 153 -21.66 -6.41 -7.55
N ASN A 154 -20.52 -5.71 -7.45
CA ASN A 154 -20.19 -4.62 -8.38
C ASN A 154 -19.83 -5.20 -9.76
N ARG A 155 -20.70 -4.98 -10.75
CA ARG A 155 -20.59 -5.54 -12.11
C ARG A 155 -19.43 -4.98 -12.94
N GLU A 156 -18.79 -3.90 -12.49
CA GLU A 156 -17.66 -3.29 -13.19
C GLU A 156 -16.33 -3.59 -12.49
N ARG A 157 -16.32 -3.61 -11.16
CA ARG A 157 -15.08 -3.65 -10.35
C ARG A 157 -14.90 -4.94 -9.55
N GLN A 158 -15.88 -5.83 -9.54
CA GLN A 158 -15.86 -7.09 -8.79
C GLN A 158 -16.33 -8.26 -9.64
N THR A 159 -16.06 -8.22 -10.95
CA THR A 159 -16.36 -9.34 -11.86
C THR A 159 -15.49 -10.57 -11.56
N THR A 160 -14.33 -10.35 -10.93
CA THR A 160 -13.34 -11.36 -10.58
C THR A 160 -12.60 -10.98 -9.29
N ALA A 161 -11.66 -11.82 -8.83
CA ALA A 161 -10.82 -11.53 -7.68
C ALA A 161 -9.75 -10.47 -7.98
N HIS A 162 -9.53 -9.57 -7.01
CA HIS A 162 -8.60 -8.44 -7.12
C HIS A 162 -7.84 -8.22 -5.81
N ALA A 163 -6.77 -8.99 -5.58
CA ALA A 163 -5.91 -8.82 -4.41
C ALA A 163 -5.21 -7.45 -4.44
N HIS A 164 -5.30 -6.68 -3.36
CA HIS A 164 -4.84 -5.29 -3.37
C HIS A 164 -3.79 -4.99 -2.30
N CYS A 165 -3.77 -5.70 -1.17
CA CYS A 165 -2.76 -5.48 -0.13
C CYS A 165 -2.42 -6.80 0.54
N VAL A 166 -1.15 -6.97 0.90
CA VAL A 166 -0.66 -8.10 1.67
C VAL A 166 0.16 -7.62 2.84
N VAL A 167 -0.15 -8.10 4.05
CA VAL A 167 0.59 -7.78 5.28
C VAL A 167 0.67 -9.01 6.17
N GLN A 168 1.83 -9.22 6.79
CA GLN A 168 2.01 -10.23 7.82
C GLN A 168 1.61 -9.69 9.21
N SER A 169 0.85 -10.50 9.94
CA SER A 169 0.50 -10.28 11.34
C SER A 169 1.73 -9.96 12.21
N PRO A 170 1.59 -9.16 13.28
CA PRO A 170 2.68 -8.90 14.22
C PRO A 170 3.29 -10.15 14.86
N ALA A 171 2.48 -11.20 15.05
CA ALA A 171 2.95 -12.50 15.55
C ALA A 171 3.81 -13.28 14.53
N GLY A 172 3.82 -12.88 13.25
CA GLY A 172 4.66 -13.49 12.22
C GLY A 172 4.18 -14.84 11.68
N ASN A 173 3.03 -15.35 12.12
CA ASN A 173 2.54 -16.68 11.71
C ASN A 173 1.43 -16.64 10.65
N THR A 174 0.85 -15.48 10.40
CA THR A 174 -0.30 -15.32 9.47
C THR A 174 -0.06 -14.17 8.51
N VAL A 175 -0.35 -14.37 7.23
CA VAL A 175 -0.40 -13.35 6.18
C VAL A 175 -1.86 -13.10 5.80
N TYR A 176 -2.27 -11.83 5.75
CA TYR A 176 -3.61 -11.43 5.29
C TYR A 176 -3.50 -10.70 3.97
N VAL A 177 -4.36 -11.09 3.03
CA VAL A 177 -4.51 -10.45 1.72
C VAL A 177 -5.90 -9.84 1.63
N SER A 178 -6.01 -8.54 1.44
CA SER A 178 -7.29 -7.93 1.06
C SER A 178 -7.56 -8.21 -0.40
N ASP A 179 -8.78 -8.64 -0.69
CA ASP A 179 -9.24 -8.86 -2.05
C ASP A 179 -10.51 -8.06 -2.29
N LEU A 180 -10.35 -7.01 -3.10
CA LEU A 180 -11.40 -6.08 -3.48
C LEU A 180 -12.52 -6.79 -4.23
N GLY A 181 -12.14 -7.73 -5.09
CA GLY A 181 -13.01 -8.41 -6.04
C GLY A 181 -14.00 -9.38 -5.40
N ILE A 182 -13.65 -9.96 -4.25
CA ILE A 182 -14.46 -10.98 -3.57
C ILE A 182 -14.93 -10.57 -2.16
N ASP A 183 -14.73 -9.29 -1.78
CA ASP A 183 -15.12 -8.74 -0.48
C ASP A 183 -14.55 -9.53 0.72
N ARG A 184 -13.24 -9.83 0.70
CA ARG A 184 -12.63 -10.70 1.74
C ARG A 184 -11.22 -10.26 2.16
N LEU A 185 -10.90 -10.48 3.44
CA LEU A 185 -9.52 -10.72 3.87
C LEU A 185 -9.24 -12.22 3.85
N VAL A 186 -8.28 -12.60 3.03
CA VAL A 186 -7.92 -13.98 2.73
C VAL A 186 -6.64 -14.31 3.51
N ALA A 187 -6.71 -15.25 4.46
CA ALA A 187 -5.69 -15.48 5.47
C ALA A 187 -4.90 -16.77 5.26
N TYR A 188 -3.57 -16.70 5.33
CA TYR A 188 -2.66 -17.83 5.12
C TYR A 188 -1.78 -18.03 6.35
N ASP A 189 -1.60 -19.28 6.78
CA ASP A 189 -0.48 -19.61 7.66
C ASP A 189 0.83 -19.45 6.87
N PHE A 190 1.79 -18.76 7.48
CA PHE A 190 3.05 -18.40 6.86
C PHE A 190 4.20 -19.19 7.48
N GLY A 191 4.79 -20.08 6.68
CA GLY A 191 5.91 -20.92 7.10
C GLY A 191 7.23 -20.15 7.19
N ALA A 192 8.15 -20.65 8.00
CA ALA A 192 9.50 -20.07 8.12
C ALA A 192 10.32 -20.18 6.83
N ASP A 193 9.89 -21.01 5.87
CA ASP A 193 10.45 -21.17 4.54
C ASP A 193 9.75 -20.31 3.48
N GLY A 194 8.76 -19.49 3.88
CA GLY A 194 7.96 -18.67 2.97
C GLY A 194 6.76 -19.40 2.36
N SER A 195 6.47 -20.64 2.78
CA SER A 195 5.29 -21.38 2.34
C SER A 195 3.99 -20.72 2.82
N LEU A 196 2.93 -20.93 2.03
CA LEU A 196 1.58 -20.42 2.29
C LEU A 196 0.61 -21.60 2.40
N ALA A 197 -0.07 -21.73 3.53
CA ALA A 197 -1.20 -22.66 3.67
C ALA A 197 -2.49 -21.88 3.90
N ARG A 198 -3.57 -22.18 3.15
CA ARG A 198 -4.87 -21.51 3.37
C ARG A 198 -5.34 -21.74 4.81
N ALA A 199 -5.73 -20.67 5.48
CA ALA A 199 -6.30 -20.70 6.82
C ALA A 199 -7.71 -20.08 6.85
N PRO A 200 -8.74 -20.72 6.26
CA PRO A 200 -10.08 -20.13 6.12
C PRO A 200 -10.74 -19.74 7.45
N GLY A 201 -10.38 -20.40 8.56
CA GLY A 201 -10.86 -20.02 9.90
C GLY A 201 -10.39 -18.64 10.38
N LYS A 202 -9.44 -18.02 9.67
CA LYS A 202 -8.90 -16.68 9.92
C LYS A 202 -9.34 -15.67 8.86
N ASP A 203 -10.08 -16.09 7.82
CA ASP A 203 -10.62 -15.19 6.81
C ASP A 203 -11.63 -14.22 7.45
N PHE A 204 -11.85 -13.06 6.83
CA PHE A 204 -12.93 -12.14 7.19
C PHE A 204 -13.71 -11.73 5.93
N SER A 205 -15.02 -11.96 5.93
CA SER A 205 -15.91 -11.54 4.84
C SER A 205 -16.53 -10.18 5.15
N PHE A 206 -16.40 -9.24 4.22
CA PHE A 206 -17.02 -7.92 4.33
C PHE A 206 -18.46 -7.95 3.82
N PRO A 207 -19.29 -6.95 4.19
CA PRO A 207 -20.57 -6.78 3.53
C PRO A 207 -20.40 -6.64 1.99
N PRO A 208 -21.32 -7.18 1.18
CA PRO A 208 -21.17 -7.19 -0.27
C PRO A 208 -20.99 -5.79 -0.86
N GLY A 209 -19.97 -5.64 -1.71
CA GLY A 209 -19.68 -4.41 -2.46
C GLY A 209 -18.76 -3.42 -1.78
N LEU A 210 -18.24 -3.71 -0.57
CA LEU A 210 -17.30 -2.80 0.09
C LEU A 210 -16.00 -2.64 -0.70
N GLY A 211 -15.43 -3.75 -1.16
CA GLY A 211 -14.14 -3.83 -1.83
C GLY A 211 -12.97 -3.46 -0.91
N PRO A 212 -12.53 -4.36 0.00
CA PRO A 212 -11.40 -4.08 0.90
C PRO A 212 -10.12 -3.83 0.09
N ARG A 213 -9.36 -2.80 0.47
CA ARG A 213 -8.22 -2.29 -0.30
C ARG A 213 -6.90 -2.41 0.45
N HIS A 214 -6.64 -1.56 1.44
CA HIS A 214 -5.41 -1.58 2.24
C HIS A 214 -5.73 -1.90 3.70
N LEU A 215 -4.74 -2.45 4.43
CA LEU A 215 -4.88 -2.79 5.84
C LEU A 215 -3.63 -2.44 6.65
N VAL A 216 -3.83 -2.10 7.93
CA VAL A 216 -2.75 -1.78 8.87
C VAL A 216 -3.04 -2.38 10.24
N PHE A 217 -2.02 -3.03 10.83
CA PHE A 217 -2.10 -3.53 12.20
C PHE A 217 -1.77 -2.44 13.20
N HIS A 218 -2.47 -2.45 14.33
CA HIS A 218 -1.99 -1.79 15.53
C HIS A 218 -0.75 -2.54 16.10
N PRO A 219 0.27 -1.87 16.65
CA PRO A 219 1.50 -2.51 17.12
C PRO A 219 1.30 -3.55 18.22
N ASP A 220 0.22 -3.46 18.99
CA ASP A 220 -0.14 -4.46 20.00
C ASP A 220 -0.56 -5.82 19.40
N GLY A 221 -0.79 -5.88 18.08
CA GLY A 221 -1.24 -7.07 17.36
C GLY A 221 -2.66 -7.52 17.66
N ARG A 222 -3.46 -6.72 18.36
CA ARG A 222 -4.83 -7.06 18.76
C ARG A 222 -5.90 -6.37 17.92
N SER A 223 -5.48 -5.46 17.05
CA SER A 223 -6.37 -4.69 16.19
C SER A 223 -5.82 -4.63 14.76
N LEU A 224 -6.72 -4.80 13.81
CA LEU A 224 -6.47 -4.67 12.38
C LEU A 224 -7.49 -3.69 11.80
N PHE A 225 -7.02 -2.70 11.06
CA PHE A 225 -7.87 -1.71 10.40
C PHE A 225 -7.79 -1.90 8.90
N VAL A 226 -8.96 -1.93 8.24
CA VAL A 226 -9.07 -2.16 6.80
C VAL A 226 -9.85 -1.03 6.18
N VAL A 227 -9.31 -0.44 5.12
CA VAL A 227 -10.03 0.55 4.33
C VAL A 227 -10.62 -0.11 3.09
N SER A 228 -11.88 0.19 2.78
CA SER A 228 -12.62 -0.36 1.63
C SER A 228 -12.90 0.71 0.59
N GLU A 229 -12.61 0.41 -0.67
CA GLU A 229 -12.53 1.33 -1.80
C GLU A 229 -13.89 1.73 -2.35
N LEU A 230 -14.71 0.73 -2.72
CA LEU A 230 -15.89 0.92 -3.56
C LEU A 230 -17.03 1.57 -2.77
N ILE A 231 -17.17 1.18 -1.51
CA ILE A 231 -17.99 1.89 -0.51
C ILE A 231 -17.03 2.35 0.59
N ALA A 232 -16.59 3.61 0.50
CA ALA A 232 -15.61 4.19 1.42
C ALA A 232 -15.96 3.93 2.90
N THR A 233 -15.28 2.95 3.48
CA THR A 233 -15.53 2.44 4.83
C THR A 233 -14.22 2.02 5.47
N VAL A 234 -14.02 2.39 6.73
CA VAL A 234 -12.92 1.88 7.56
C VAL A 234 -13.49 0.88 8.55
N VAL A 235 -13.04 -0.37 8.46
CA VAL A 235 -13.47 -1.46 9.32
C VAL A 235 -12.41 -1.71 10.39
N SER A 236 -12.82 -1.72 11.64
CA SER A 236 -12.00 -2.04 12.81
C SER A 236 -12.26 -3.48 13.22
N LEU A 237 -11.22 -4.31 13.21
CA LEU A 237 -11.26 -5.73 13.54
C LEU A 237 -10.44 -6.01 14.80
N ALA A 238 -11.00 -6.80 15.70
CA ALA A 238 -10.27 -7.52 16.73
C ALA A 238 -9.48 -8.67 16.11
N VAL A 239 -8.27 -8.89 16.59
CA VAL A 239 -7.44 -10.05 16.25
C VAL A 239 -7.30 -10.90 17.49
N ASP A 240 -7.74 -12.15 17.41
CA ASP A 240 -7.49 -13.12 18.47
C ASP A 240 -5.99 -13.52 18.45
N PRO A 241 -5.23 -13.29 19.54
CA PRO A 241 -3.79 -13.51 19.53
C PRO A 241 -3.40 -15.00 19.50
N ALA A 242 -4.28 -15.91 19.90
CA ALA A 242 -4.00 -17.34 19.93
C ALA A 242 -4.28 -17.99 18.57
N THR A 243 -5.34 -17.56 17.89
CA THR A 243 -5.86 -18.20 16.68
C THR A 243 -5.67 -17.36 15.42
N GLY A 244 -5.49 -16.05 15.53
CA GLY A 244 -5.53 -15.13 14.38
C GLY A 244 -6.93 -14.92 13.81
N ALA A 245 -7.99 -15.39 14.48
CA ALA A 245 -9.36 -15.13 14.06
C ALA A 245 -9.68 -13.64 14.13
N LEU A 246 -10.49 -13.17 13.18
CA LEU A 246 -10.87 -11.77 13.06
C LEU A 246 -12.33 -11.56 13.46
N THR A 247 -12.62 -10.53 14.24
CA THR A 247 -13.99 -10.16 14.63
C THR A 247 -14.21 -8.67 14.47
N GLN A 248 -15.28 -8.26 13.81
CA GLN A 248 -15.57 -6.84 13.63
C GLN A 248 -15.93 -6.16 14.96
N ARG A 249 -15.27 -5.04 15.24
CA ARG A 249 -15.59 -4.13 16.37
C ARG A 249 -16.40 -2.93 15.91
N ASP A 250 -16.03 -2.34 14.77
CA ASP A 250 -16.69 -1.16 14.23
C ASP A 250 -16.53 -1.08 12.70
N ALA A 251 -17.41 -0.30 12.07
CA ALA A 251 -17.33 0.05 10.66
C ALA A 251 -17.75 1.51 10.46
N PHE A 252 -16.77 2.38 10.21
CA PHE A 252 -16.99 3.79 9.94
C PHE A 252 -17.18 4.00 8.44
N ARG A 253 -18.43 4.19 8.00
CA ARG A 253 -18.74 4.60 6.63
C ARG A 253 -18.46 6.08 6.46
N VAL A 254 -17.59 6.43 5.51
CA VAL A 254 -17.20 7.82 5.25
C VAL A 254 -18.38 8.55 4.59
N PRO A 255 -18.91 9.62 5.20
CA PRO A 255 -20.01 10.36 4.61
C PRO A 255 -19.56 11.12 3.36
N SER A 256 -20.41 11.18 2.35
CA SER A 256 -20.26 12.16 1.28
C SER A 256 -20.78 13.52 1.76
N LEU A 257 -20.00 14.59 1.58
CA LEU A 257 -20.38 15.93 2.06
C LEU A 257 -21.26 16.69 1.06
N ASP A 258 -21.13 16.37 -0.22
CA ASP A 258 -21.81 17.01 -1.34
C ASP A 258 -22.71 16.03 -2.13
N GLY A 259 -22.86 14.80 -1.64
CA GLY A 259 -23.58 13.73 -2.34
C GLY A 259 -22.78 13.07 -3.46
N GLY A 260 -21.53 13.52 -3.70
CA GLY A 260 -20.61 12.94 -4.66
C GLY A 260 -20.01 11.60 -4.22
N ILE A 261 -19.26 10.98 -5.13
CA ILE A 261 -18.56 9.72 -4.89
C ILE A 261 -17.38 9.95 -3.94
N VAL A 262 -17.25 9.06 -2.96
CA VAL A 262 -16.07 8.97 -2.09
C VAL A 262 -15.43 7.62 -2.33
N GLN A 263 -14.15 7.60 -2.72
CA GLN A 263 -13.37 6.38 -2.86
C GLN A 263 -12.15 6.45 -1.96
N SER A 264 -11.98 5.49 -1.08
CA SER A 264 -10.78 5.45 -0.24
C SER A 264 -9.58 4.85 -1.00
N ALA A 265 -8.36 5.12 -0.52
CA ALA A 265 -7.14 4.54 -1.06
C ALA A 265 -6.19 4.04 0.04
N GLY A 266 -5.34 4.91 0.59
CA GLY A 266 -4.35 4.58 1.60
C GLY A 266 -4.94 4.62 3.00
N ILE A 267 -4.39 3.80 3.91
CA ILE A 267 -4.64 3.87 5.35
C ILE A 267 -3.30 3.76 6.08
N LEU A 268 -3.06 4.66 7.02
CA LEU A 268 -1.89 4.64 7.90
C LEU A 268 -2.34 4.69 9.36
N LEU A 269 -1.60 4.00 10.22
CA LEU A 269 -1.64 4.26 11.65
C LEU A 269 -0.63 5.36 11.97
N ALA A 270 -1.09 6.38 12.70
CA ALA A 270 -0.23 7.46 13.16
C ALA A 270 0.78 6.97 14.22
N PRO A 271 1.94 7.63 14.36
CA PRO A 271 2.96 7.27 15.35
C PRO A 271 2.46 7.28 16.81
N ASP A 272 1.39 8.00 17.11
CA ASP A 272 0.75 8.00 18.43
C ASP A 272 -0.08 6.74 18.71
N ASN A 273 -0.24 5.85 17.73
CA ASN A 273 -1.04 4.63 17.75
C ASN A 273 -2.54 4.84 18.07
N ARG A 274 -3.00 6.09 18.00
CA ARG A 274 -4.37 6.48 18.38
C ARG A 274 -5.15 7.04 17.22
N HIS A 275 -4.49 7.41 16.13
CA HIS A 275 -5.15 7.95 14.94
C HIS A 275 -4.87 7.12 13.68
N LEU A 276 -5.88 7.02 12.83
CA LEU A 276 -5.78 6.52 11.46
C LEU A 276 -5.90 7.69 10.49
N PHE A 277 -5.04 7.69 9.48
CA PHE A 277 -5.09 8.64 8.37
C PHE A 277 -5.47 7.88 7.11
N VAL A 278 -6.52 8.33 6.43
CA VAL A 278 -7.09 7.67 5.25
C VAL A 278 -7.15 8.64 4.10
N SER A 279 -6.59 8.28 2.95
CA SER A 279 -6.73 9.10 1.74
C SER A 279 -8.05 8.80 1.04
N LEU A 280 -8.71 9.85 0.58
CA LEU A 280 -9.98 9.81 -0.14
C LEU A 280 -9.79 10.45 -1.52
N ARG A 281 -9.90 9.61 -2.54
CA ARG A 281 -9.89 9.98 -3.96
C ARG A 281 -11.25 10.51 -4.38
N VAL A 282 -11.29 11.20 -5.53
CA VAL A 282 -12.45 11.89 -6.11
C VAL A 282 -12.84 13.15 -5.32
N CYS A 283 -12.96 13.08 -3.99
CA CYS A 283 -13.16 14.25 -3.14
C CYS A 283 -11.85 14.93 -2.69
N ASP A 284 -10.70 14.31 -2.99
CA ASP A 284 -9.34 14.84 -2.84
C ASP A 284 -8.98 15.25 -1.42
N GLU A 285 -9.29 14.38 -0.47
CA GLU A 285 -9.24 14.66 0.96
C GLU A 285 -8.47 13.61 1.76
N ILE A 286 -8.12 13.98 2.98
CA ILE A 286 -7.56 13.12 4.02
C ILE A 286 -8.55 13.10 5.17
N LEU A 287 -8.97 11.91 5.57
CA LEU A 287 -9.79 11.64 6.74
C LEU A 287 -8.90 11.22 7.90
N VAL A 288 -9.15 11.79 9.08
CA VAL A 288 -8.52 11.36 10.33
C VAL A 288 -9.56 10.76 11.26
N LEU A 289 -9.30 9.54 11.72
CA LEU A 289 -10.13 8.82 12.68
C LEU A 289 -9.34 8.58 13.96
N ARG A 290 -9.92 8.89 15.13
CA ARG A 290 -9.42 8.44 16.42
C ARG A 290 -9.90 7.02 16.71
N ILE A 291 -9.00 6.20 17.24
CA ILE A 291 -9.25 4.84 17.72
C ILE A 291 -9.64 4.91 19.21
N GLY A 292 -10.85 4.45 19.54
CA GLY A 292 -11.30 4.24 20.91
C GLY A 292 -10.68 3.01 21.55
N ALA A 293 -10.69 2.93 22.89
CA ALA A 293 -10.16 1.79 23.61
C ALA A 293 -10.90 0.46 23.32
N ASP A 294 -12.15 0.55 22.90
CA ASP A 294 -13.00 -0.55 22.45
C ASP A 294 -12.87 -0.84 20.94
N GLY A 295 -11.99 -0.12 20.24
CA GLY A 295 -11.79 -0.21 18.80
C GLY A 295 -12.81 0.59 17.97
N ARG A 296 -13.71 1.38 18.58
CA ARG A 296 -14.60 2.28 17.84
C ARG A 296 -13.81 3.38 17.14
N LEU A 297 -14.27 3.77 15.96
CA LEU A 297 -13.65 4.80 15.14
C LEU A 297 -14.48 6.08 15.19
N THR A 298 -13.84 7.20 15.46
CA THR A 298 -14.49 8.52 15.48
C THR A 298 -13.73 9.48 14.59
N GLN A 299 -14.42 10.06 13.60
CA GLN A 299 -13.83 11.12 12.79
C GLN A 299 -13.48 12.33 13.66
N THR A 300 -12.22 12.74 13.60
CA THR A 300 -11.69 13.94 14.29
C THR A 300 -11.36 15.07 13.33
N ALA A 301 -11.01 14.74 12.07
CA ALA A 301 -10.70 15.75 11.07
C ALA A 301 -10.98 15.23 9.65
N ARG A 302 -11.19 16.17 8.73
CA ARG A 302 -11.20 15.96 7.29
C ARG A 302 -10.67 17.22 6.61
N MET A 303 -9.74 17.06 5.68
CA MET A 303 -8.97 18.17 5.11
C MET A 303 -8.54 17.87 3.69
N LYS A 304 -8.22 18.91 2.92
CA LYS A 304 -7.77 18.74 1.54
C LYS A 304 -6.38 18.10 1.51
N SER A 305 -6.18 17.21 0.54
CA SER A 305 -4.92 16.51 0.30
C SER A 305 -3.82 17.37 -0.32
N GLY A 306 -4.18 18.60 -0.73
CA GLY A 306 -3.28 19.54 -1.41
C GLY A 306 -2.98 19.16 -2.87
N GLY A 307 -3.79 18.28 -3.46
CA GLY A 307 -3.71 17.87 -4.85
C GLY A 307 -4.96 17.08 -5.25
N LYS A 308 -4.86 16.29 -6.33
CA LYS A 308 -5.94 15.43 -6.82
C LYS A 308 -5.56 13.96 -6.73
N THR A 309 -6.53 13.12 -6.38
CA THR A 309 -6.39 11.66 -6.26
C THR A 309 -5.23 11.28 -5.34
N PRO A 310 -5.33 11.56 -4.01
CA PRO A 310 -4.32 11.16 -3.03
C PRO A 310 -4.25 9.63 -2.95
N ARG A 311 -3.29 9.03 -3.65
CA ARG A 311 -3.22 7.58 -3.85
C ARG A 311 -2.49 6.85 -2.73
N ASP A 312 -1.49 7.52 -2.17
CA ASP A 312 -0.68 6.98 -1.07
C ASP A 312 -0.26 8.09 -0.10
N LEU A 313 0.06 7.67 1.11
CA LEU A 313 0.44 8.52 2.23
C LEU A 313 1.66 7.90 2.90
N CYS A 314 2.55 8.71 3.46
CA CYS A 314 3.62 8.21 4.31
C CYS A 314 3.99 9.21 5.41
N PHE A 315 4.13 8.72 6.65
CA PHE A 315 4.73 9.51 7.71
C PHE A 315 6.25 9.55 7.54
N SER A 316 6.82 10.72 7.82
CA SER A 316 8.25 10.86 8.08
C SER A 316 8.72 9.98 9.25
N PRO A 317 10.01 9.62 9.32
CA PRO A 317 10.56 8.80 10.42
C PRO A 317 10.30 9.39 11.81
N SER A 318 10.40 10.72 11.97
CA SER A 318 10.08 11.40 13.23
C SER A 318 8.57 11.41 13.55
N GLY A 319 7.71 11.15 12.57
CA GLY A 319 6.26 11.29 12.70
C GLY A 319 5.75 12.73 12.65
N LYS A 320 6.64 13.73 12.53
CA LYS A 320 6.28 15.17 12.53
C LYS A 320 5.64 15.61 11.23
N HIS A 321 5.86 14.87 10.14
CA HIS A 321 5.38 15.20 8.81
C HIS A 321 4.62 14.04 8.16
N LEU A 322 3.64 14.39 7.34
CA LEU A 322 2.92 13.49 6.44
C LEU A 322 3.16 13.94 4.99
N VAL A 323 3.56 13.01 4.14
CA VAL A 323 3.73 13.22 2.70
C VAL A 323 2.63 12.48 1.94
N VAL A 324 2.02 13.16 0.97
CA VAL A 324 0.86 12.68 0.22
C VAL A 324 1.21 12.62 -1.27
N ALA A 325 1.06 11.46 -1.89
CA ALA A 325 1.20 11.29 -3.34
C ALA A 325 -0.14 11.59 -4.03
N ASN A 326 -0.23 12.76 -4.67
CA ASN A 326 -1.42 13.22 -5.37
C ASN A 326 -1.29 12.93 -6.88
N GLN A 327 -1.82 11.78 -7.29
CA GLN A 327 -1.64 11.17 -8.61
C GLN A 327 -1.98 12.11 -9.76
N ASP A 328 -3.21 12.63 -9.80
CA ASP A 328 -3.75 13.33 -10.98
C ASP A 328 -3.37 14.83 -11.02
N SER A 329 -2.59 15.27 -10.03
CA SER A 329 -2.04 16.64 -9.96
C SER A 329 -0.52 16.68 -10.04
N ASP A 330 0.11 15.55 -10.38
CA ASP A 330 1.56 15.40 -10.56
C ASP A 330 2.38 16.03 -9.42
N ARG A 331 2.04 15.72 -8.16
CA ARG A 331 2.76 16.28 -7.01
C ARG A 331 2.75 15.43 -5.76
N LEU A 332 3.79 15.62 -4.95
CA LEU A 332 3.79 15.31 -3.53
C LEU A 332 3.38 16.55 -2.73
N THR A 333 2.59 16.38 -1.68
CA THR A 333 2.28 17.45 -0.73
C THR A 333 2.78 17.07 0.66
N VAL A 334 3.46 18.01 1.33
CA VAL A 334 3.99 17.81 2.70
C VAL A 334 3.16 18.61 3.69
N PHE A 335 2.79 17.97 4.79
CA PHE A 335 2.08 18.58 5.92
C PHE A 335 2.87 18.37 7.21
N ARG A 336 2.75 19.31 8.15
CA ARG A 336 3.09 19.05 9.55
C ARG A 336 1.95 18.30 10.23
N VAL A 337 2.28 17.35 11.07
CA VAL A 337 1.36 16.54 11.88
C VAL A 337 1.53 16.91 13.33
N ALA A 338 0.43 17.20 14.03
CA ALA A 338 0.43 17.37 15.47
C ALA A 338 -0.88 16.84 16.07
N ASN A 339 -0.81 15.89 17.00
CA ASN A 339 -1.98 15.39 17.74
C ASN A 339 -3.18 14.99 16.85
N GLY A 340 -2.93 14.30 15.73
CA GLY A 340 -4.00 13.89 14.80
C GLY A 340 -4.58 15.02 13.94
N THR A 341 -3.90 16.17 13.83
CA THR A 341 -4.25 17.24 12.90
C THR A 341 -3.10 17.50 11.92
N LEU A 342 -3.45 18.01 10.73
CA LEU A 342 -2.47 18.53 9.77
C LEU A 342 -2.50 20.06 9.77
N SER A 343 -1.35 20.66 9.48
CA SER A 343 -1.25 22.07 9.12
C SER A 343 -1.82 22.34 7.72
N GLU A 344 -1.79 23.61 7.28
CA GLU A 344 -1.76 23.89 5.84
C GLU A 344 -0.54 23.23 5.19
N PRO A 345 -0.57 22.95 3.87
CA PRO A 345 0.59 22.42 3.15
C PRO A 345 1.86 23.24 3.41
N LEU A 346 2.93 22.56 3.82
CA LEU A 346 4.27 23.16 3.93
C LEU A 346 4.92 23.29 2.56
N GLN A 347 4.66 22.33 1.68
CA GLN A 347 5.26 22.25 0.35
C GLN A 347 4.36 21.50 -0.61
N HIS A 348 4.34 21.96 -1.87
CA HIS A 348 3.95 21.17 -3.04
C HIS A 348 5.20 20.91 -3.88
N PHE A 349 5.53 19.64 -4.09
CA PHE A 349 6.68 19.23 -4.89
C PHE A 349 6.16 18.58 -6.17
N GLU A 350 6.38 19.22 -7.33
CA GLU A 350 5.93 18.69 -8.61
C GLU A 350 6.77 17.44 -8.99
N ILE A 351 6.08 16.34 -9.27
CA ILE A 351 6.67 15.10 -9.77
C ILE A 351 5.59 14.30 -10.50
N GLY A 352 5.91 13.79 -11.69
CA GLY A 352 4.92 13.17 -12.57
C GLY A 352 4.22 11.96 -11.94
N THR A 353 2.89 12.02 -11.92
CA THR A 353 1.92 10.95 -11.62
C THR A 353 2.35 10.00 -10.50
N PRO A 354 2.56 10.50 -9.27
CA PRO A 354 3.05 9.69 -8.17
C PRO A 354 1.96 8.74 -7.67
N LEU A 355 2.26 7.45 -7.65
CA LEU A 355 1.36 6.38 -7.17
C LEU A 355 1.66 5.96 -5.74
N SER A 356 2.93 6.04 -5.33
CA SER A 356 3.37 5.69 -3.97
C SER A 356 4.44 6.64 -3.45
N VAL A 357 4.54 6.75 -2.12
CA VAL A 357 5.62 7.46 -1.43
C VAL A 357 6.05 6.68 -0.19
N LYS A 358 7.37 6.57 0.05
CA LYS A 358 7.96 5.90 1.21
C LYS A 358 9.17 6.69 1.72
N LEU A 359 9.19 6.99 3.03
CA LEU A 359 10.30 7.68 3.68
C LEU A 359 11.09 6.71 4.56
N ALA A 360 12.42 6.80 4.52
CA ALA A 360 13.30 6.09 5.45
C ALA A 360 14.66 6.78 5.57
N ALA A 361 15.32 6.58 6.72
CA ALA A 361 16.68 7.02 6.99
C ALA A 361 17.68 5.92 6.61
N PHE A 362 18.64 6.23 5.74
CA PHE A 362 19.62 5.29 5.19
C PHE A 362 21.05 5.54 5.70
#